data_AF-A0AA39RKH2-F1
#
_entry.id   AF-A0AA39RKH2-F1
#
_cell.length_a   1.000
_cell.length_b   1.000
_cell.length_c   1.000
_cell.angle_alpha   90.00
_cell.angle_beta   90.00
_cell.angle_gamma   90.00
#
_symmetry.space_group_name_H-M   'P 1'
#
loop_
_entity.id
_entity.type
_entity.pdbx_description
1 polymer ?
#
loop_
_entity_poly.entity_id
_entity_poly.type
_entity_poly.pdbx_seq_one_letter_code
_entity_poly.pdbx_strand_id
1 'polypeptide(L)' 'MENREIVSKAEKLVERSMKGNDASHDPSHIRRVGDLALFLARDHGLSSNPDSMLIVELAALLHDIGTAST' A
#
# COMPACT_ATOMS: atom_id res chain seq x y z
N MET A 1 14.53 -5.05 -10.61
CA MET A 1 13.81 -5.50 -9.41
C MET A 1 12.43 -5.91 -9.88
N GLU A 2 11.99 -7.14 -9.60
CA GLU A 2 10.64 -7.55 -9.99
C GLU A 2 9.60 -6.78 -9.20
N ASN A 3 8.43 -6.47 -9.78
CA ASN A 3 7.36 -5.69 -9.13
C ASN A 3 7.01 -6.25 -7.75
N ARG A 4 6.99 -7.58 -7.61
CA ARG A 4 6.72 -8.24 -6.33
C ARG A 4 7.80 -7.98 -5.28
N GLU A 5 9.05 -7.87 -5.68
CA GLU A 5 10.16 -7.54 -4.77
C GLU A 5 10.06 -6.09 -4.28
N ILE A 6 9.61 -5.16 -5.14
CA ILE A 6 9.36 -3.76 -4.78
C ILE A 6 8.25 -3.69 -3.72
N VAL A 7 7.11 -4.34 -3.99
CA VAL A 7 5.96 -4.39 -3.08
C VAL A 7 6.33 -5.00 -1.74
N SER A 8 7.07 -6.12 -1.71
CA SER A 8 7.49 -6.75 -0.46
C SER A 8 8.38 -5.84 0.40
N LYS A 9 9.23 -5.02 -0.23
CA LYS A 9 10.03 -4.02 0.49
C LYS A 9 9.16 -2.90 1.05
N ALA A 10 8.13 -2.47 0.32
CA ALA A 10 7.16 -1.49 0.81
C ALA A 10 6.34 -2.02 2.00
N GLU A 11 5.85 -3.26 1.93
CA GLU A 11 5.13 -3.92 3.05
C GLU A 11 5.98 -3.94 4.33
N LYS A 12 7.26 -4.34 4.23
CA LYS A 12 8.19 -4.33 5.37
C LYS A 12 8.44 -2.93 5.93
N LEU A 13 8.46 -1.91 5.07
CA LEU A 13 8.60 -0.52 5.50
C LEU A 13 7.37 -0.06 6.27
N VAL A 14 6.16 -0.41 5.82
CA VAL A 14 4.89 -0.14 6.52
C VAL A 14 4.89 -0.79 7.89
N GLU A 15 5.17 -2.09 7.96
CA GLU A 15 5.23 -2.85 9.23
C GLU A 15 6.20 -2.20 10.22
N ARG A 16 7.37 -1.78 9.74
CA ARG A 16 8.38 -1.06 10.54
C ARG A 16 7.90 0.30 11.02
N SER A 17 7.31 1.08 10.12
CA SER A 17 7.05 2.51 10.33
C SER A 17 5.77 2.76 11.14
N MET A 18 4.83 1.82 11.11
CA MET A 18 3.50 1.95 11.74
C MET A 18 3.35 1.05 12.96
N LYS A 19 4.43 0.40 13.41
CA LYS A 19 4.43 -0.42 14.61
C LYS A 19 4.18 0.46 15.85
N GLY A 20 3.08 0.19 16.54
CA GLY A 20 2.70 0.93 17.75
C GLY A 20 1.81 2.15 17.50
N ASN A 21 1.39 2.39 16.25
CA ASN A 21 0.33 3.34 15.94
C ASN A 21 -1.03 2.85 16.45
N ASP A 22 -1.98 3.79 16.57
CA ASP A 22 -3.37 3.47 16.89
C ASP A 22 -4.04 2.65 15.79
N ALA A 23 -5.19 2.04 16.12
CA ALA A 23 -5.91 1.13 15.23
C ALA A 23 -6.41 1.79 13.92
N SER A 24 -6.43 3.13 13.84
CA SER A 24 -6.75 3.86 12.62
C SER A 24 -5.59 3.92 11.64
N HIS A 25 -4.35 3.82 12.12
CA HIS A 25 -3.12 3.92 11.32
C HIS A 25 -2.20 2.72 11.58
N ASP A 26 -2.78 1.53 11.75
CA ASP A 26 -2.05 0.29 11.93
C ASP A 26 -1.83 -0.43 10.58
N PRO A 27 -0.96 -1.46 10.52
CA PRO A 27 -0.77 -2.25 9.29
C PRO A 27 -2.08 -2.87 8.76
N SER A 28 -3.05 -3.12 9.63
CA SER A 28 -4.36 -3.66 9.23
C SER A 28 -5.17 -2.65 8.42
N HIS A 29 -5.14 -1.37 8.79
CA HIS A 29 -5.74 -0.27 8.02
C HIS A 29 -5.14 -0.22 6.62
N ILE A 30 -3.81 -0.16 6.51
CA ILE A 30 -3.11 -0.08 5.22
C ILE A 30 -3.44 -1.25 4.31
N ARG A 31 -3.51 -2.47 4.88
CA ARG A 31 -3.89 -3.66 4.10
C ARG A 31 -5.30 -3.54 3.52
N ARG A 32 -6.28 -3.08 4.31
CA ARG A 32 -7.66 -2.90 3.81
C ARG A 32 -7.73 -1.84 2.71
N VAL A 33 -7.00 -0.73 2.85
CA VAL A 33 -6.92 0.30 1.82
C VAL A 33 -6.24 -0.23 0.56
N GLY A 34 -5.15 -0.99 0.69
CA GLY A 34 -4.47 -1.66 -0.42
C GLY A 34 -5.37 -2.62 -1.19
N ASP A 35 -6.09 -3.49 -0.48
CA ASP A 35 -7.02 -4.44 -1.10
C ASP A 35 -8.14 -3.72 -1.86
N LEU A 36 -8.71 -2.66 -1.28
CA LEU A 36 -9.75 -1.85 -1.91
C LEU A 36 -9.22 -1.08 -3.14
N ALA A 37 -8.03 -0.48 -3.04
CA ALA A 37 -7.42 0.27 -4.14
C ALA A 37 -7.12 -0.66 -5.34
N LEU A 38 -6.61 -1.86 -5.08
CA LEU A 38 -6.37 -2.86 -6.11
C LEU A 38 -7.67 -3.37 -6.75
N PHE A 39 -8.73 -3.55 -5.96
CA PHE A 39 -10.06 -3.88 -6.49
C PHE A 39 -10.56 -2.80 -7.45
N LEU A 40 -10.55 -1.54 -7.03
CA LEU A 40 -11.00 -0.40 -7.85
C LEU A 40 -10.15 -0.23 -9.11
N ALA A 41 -8.82 -0.36 -9.01
CA ALA A 41 -7.95 -0.26 -10.18
C ALA A 41 -8.26 -1.32 -11.23
N ARG A 42 -8.57 -2.56 -10.81
CA ARG A 42 -9.01 -3.62 -11.73
C ARG A 42 -10.36 -3.29 -12.36
N ASP A 43 -11.33 -2.86 -11.55
CA ASP A 43 -12.68 -2.50 -12.01
C ASP A 43 -12.66 -1.35 -13.04
N HIS A 44 -11.77 -0.38 -12.86
CA HIS A 44 -11.58 0.74 -13.78
C HIS A 44 -10.61 0.47 -14.93
N GLY A 45 -10.21 -0.79 -15.16
CA GLY A 45 -9.45 -1.20 -16.35
C GLY A 45 -7.94 -0.93 -16.32
N LEU A 46 -7.36 -0.61 -15.16
CA LEU A 46 -5.90 -0.38 -15.05
C LEU A 46 -5.08 -1.67 -15.21
N SER A 47 -5.73 -2.84 -15.19
CA SER A 47 -5.05 -4.14 -15.30
C SER A 47 -4.31 -4.36 -16.61
N SER A 48 -4.62 -3.60 -17.68
CA SER A 48 -3.89 -3.66 -18.94
C SER A 48 -2.52 -2.99 -18.87
N ASN A 49 -2.23 -2.23 -17.82
CA ASN A 49 -0.95 -1.57 -17.59
C ASN A 49 -0.35 -2.02 -16.24
N PRO A 50 0.63 -2.94 -16.24
CA PRO A 50 1.30 -3.41 -15.02
C PRO A 50 1.94 -2.30 -14.18
N ASP A 51 2.42 -1.23 -14.81
CA ASP A 51 3.03 -0.10 -14.10
C ASP A 51 1.97 0.72 -13.37
N SER A 52 0.78 0.90 -13.96
CA SER A 52 -0.36 1.53 -13.28
C SER A 52 -0.80 0.75 -12.06
N MET A 53 -0.85 -0.59 -12.16
CA MET A 53 -1.17 -1.45 -11.01
C MET A 53 -0.12 -1.33 -9.90
N LEU A 54 1.16 -1.32 -10.27
CA LEU A 54 2.26 -1.13 -9.32
C LEU A 54 2.19 0.23 -8.61
N ILE A 55 1.90 1.31 -9.35
CA ILE A 55 1.76 2.65 -8.77
C ILE A 55 0.61 2.68 -7.76
N VAL A 56 -0.55 2.09 -8.08
CA VAL A 56 -1.69 2.02 -7.16
C VAL A 56 -1.33 1.25 -5.89
N GLU A 57 -0.70 0.08 -6.03
CA GLU A 57 -0.31 -0.75 -4.91
C GLU A 57 0.68 -0.03 -3.98
N LEU A 58 1.71 0.61 -4.54
CA LEU A 58 2.69 1.37 -3.77
C LEU A 58 2.09 2.62 -3.13
N ALA A 59 1.24 3.35 -3.85
CA ALA A 59 0.55 4.51 -3.29
C ALA A 59 -0.31 4.11 -2.10
N ALA A 60 -1.11 3.05 -2.22
CA ALA A 60 -1.96 2.57 -1.13
C ALA A 60 -1.15 2.09 0.08
N LEU A 61 -0.03 1.38 -0.15
CA LEU A 61 0.85 0.93 0.94
C LEU A 61 1.51 2.11 1.67
N LEU A 62 1.90 3.18 0.97
CA LEU A 62 2.75 4.23 1.51
C LEU A 62 2.02 5.52 1.90
N HIS A 63 0.72 5.67 1.58
CA HIS A 63 -0.01 6.94 1.73
C HIS A 63 0.00 7.53 3.15
N ASP A 64 0.05 6.67 4.16
CA ASP A 64 -0.01 7.04 5.59
C ASP A 64 1.35 6.87 6.30
N ILE A 65 2.43 6.66 5.57
CA ILE A 65 3.77 6.69 6.17
C ILE A 65 4.16 8.16 6.44
N GLY A 66 4.53 8.45 7.69
CA GLY A 66 5.01 9.77 8.10
C GLY A 66 3.92 10.72 8.63
N THR A 67 2.66 10.29 8.67
CA THR A 67 1.56 10.99 9.36
C THR A 67 1.43 10.57 10.83
N ALA A 68 2.26 9.62 11.30
CA ALA A 68 2.43 9.30 12.72
C ALA A 68 2.84 10.58 13.47
N SER A 69 1.90 11.11 14.25
CA SER A 69 1.94 12.44 14.84
C SER A 69 3.22 12.68 15.66
N THR A 70 3.91 13.78 15.35
CA THR A 70 4.69 14.54 16.33
C THR A 70 3.78 15.17 17.37
#